data_AF-A0A8H7YJ14-F1
#
_entry.id   AF-A0A8H7YJ14-F1
#
_cell.length_a   1.000
_cell.length_b   1.000
_cell.length_c   1.000
_cell.angle_alpha   90.00
_cell.angle_beta   90.00
_cell.angle_gamma   90.00
#
_symmetry.space_group_name_H-M   'P 1'
#
loop_
_entity.id
_entity.type
_entity.pdbx_description
1 polymer ?
#
loop_
_entity_poly.entity_id
_entity_poly.type
_entity_poly.pdbx_seq_one_letter_code
_entity_poly.pdbx_strand_id
1 'polypeptide(L)'
;MMILWAIAGVPLGTYNIVEEFNIALRIQPQILTLLSLATWTQCMYYGKKWPVKKCLITVFILCAVFGGVQAALIFLLRIAKHHEVQWPITMMAILSACLLVAGVLRHYWDIYIHRTVRGISFLFVAIDAAGDLFSLVSILYQPTLDILGMAIYGSELAFWLGICACGFFMNFSPWIKKKARAWGYRAEEESRSEENEPATQQPQQIYLQEVPSSTSVFQTASGTTDTLRRRDTVVQEP
;
A
#
# COMPACT_ATOMS: atom_id res chain seq x y z
N MET A 1 7.60 2.94 12.57
CA MET A 1 7.62 3.38 11.16
C MET A 1 6.91 4.72 11.04
N MET A 2 5.59 4.78 11.20
CA MET A 2 4.78 6.00 10.99
C MET A 2 5.20 7.24 11.79
N ILE A 3 5.67 7.11 13.04
CA ILE A 3 6.16 8.27 13.82
C ILE A 3 7.40 8.92 13.19
N LEU A 4 8.31 8.15 12.59
CA LEU A 4 9.51 8.72 11.94
C LEU A 4 9.11 9.59 10.76
N TRP A 5 8.13 9.16 9.98
CA TRP A 5 7.57 9.89 8.85
C TRP A 5 6.86 11.17 9.29
N ALA A 6 6.09 11.10 10.37
CA ALA A 6 5.47 12.28 10.97
C ALA A 6 6.50 13.31 11.46
N ILE A 7 7.59 12.84 12.08
CA ILE A 7 8.68 13.72 12.53
C ILE A 7 9.43 14.30 11.32
N ALA A 8 9.62 13.52 10.25
CA ALA A 8 10.31 13.97 9.03
C ALA A 8 9.52 15.04 8.25
N GLY A 9 8.19 15.00 8.31
CA GLY A 9 7.36 16.00 7.64
C GLY A 9 7.46 17.41 8.24
N VAL A 10 7.87 17.54 9.51
CA VAL A 10 8.07 18.84 10.18
C VAL A 10 9.25 19.64 9.60
N PRO A 11 10.49 19.11 9.53
CA PRO A 11 11.60 19.81 8.90
C PRO A 11 11.38 20.01 7.40
N LEU A 12 10.81 19.02 6.69
CA LEU A 12 10.49 19.15 5.26
C LEU A 12 9.48 20.28 5.00
N GLY A 13 8.40 20.31 5.78
CA GLY A 13 7.36 21.35 5.67
C GLY A 13 7.91 22.72 6.02
N THR A 14 8.80 22.82 7.01
CA THR A 14 9.47 24.07 7.36
C THR A 14 10.35 24.57 6.21
N TYR A 15 11.19 23.69 5.66
CA TYR A 15 12.05 23.98 4.51
C TYR A 15 11.24 24.49 3.31
N ASN A 16 10.17 23.76 2.92
CA ASN A 16 9.35 24.12 1.77
C ASN A 16 8.60 25.46 1.94
N ILE A 17 8.23 25.83 3.17
CA ILE A 17 7.56 27.09 3.45
C ILE A 17 8.56 28.26 3.45
N VAL A 18 9.78 28.06 3.94
CA VAL A 18 10.82 29.09 4.04
C VAL A 18 11.48 29.36 2.69
N GLU A 19 11.65 28.34 1.85
CA GLU A 19 12.09 28.49 0.46
C GLU A 19 10.98 28.90 -0.51
N GLU A 20 9.78 29.14 0.03
CA GLU A 20 8.64 29.65 -0.71
C GLU A 20 8.28 28.82 -1.96
N PHE A 21 8.52 27.51 -1.95
CA PHE A 21 8.17 26.62 -3.06
C PHE A 21 6.68 26.67 -3.43
N ASN A 22 6.36 26.12 -4.60
CA ASN A 22 4.97 26.01 -5.09
C ASN A 22 4.02 25.45 -4.03
N ILE A 23 2.77 25.90 -4.03
CA ILE A 23 1.78 25.53 -3.00
C ILE A 23 1.64 24.01 -2.86
N ALA A 24 1.79 23.26 -3.96
CA ALA A 24 1.78 21.81 -3.98
C ALA A 24 2.91 21.21 -3.12
N LEU A 25 4.14 21.72 -3.25
CA LEU A 25 5.32 21.29 -2.49
C LEU A 25 5.18 21.63 -1.00
N ARG A 26 4.46 22.70 -0.64
CA ARG A 26 4.20 23.04 0.77
C ARG A 26 3.17 22.11 1.42
N ILE A 27 2.18 21.67 0.65
CA ILE A 27 1.08 20.83 1.14
C ILE A 27 1.51 19.35 1.26
N GLN A 28 2.39 18.86 0.39
CA GLN A 28 2.82 17.45 0.39
C GLN A 28 3.34 16.95 1.76
N PRO A 29 4.29 17.63 2.44
CA PRO A 29 4.76 17.20 3.76
C PRO A 29 3.68 17.23 4.85
N GLN A 30 2.69 18.13 4.71
CA GLN A 30 1.58 18.23 5.65
C GLN A 30 0.65 17.02 5.52
N ILE A 31 0.33 16.66 4.28
CA ILE A 31 -0.42 15.45 3.94
C ILE A 31 0.32 14.22 4.48
N LEU A 32 1.63 14.11 4.22
CA LEU A 32 2.46 13.00 4.69
C LEU A 32 2.42 12.85 6.22
N THR A 33 2.55 13.96 6.94
CA THR A 33 2.50 13.99 8.41
C THR A 33 1.14 13.55 8.92
N LEU A 34 0.06 14.06 8.32
CA LEU A 34 -1.31 13.72 8.71
C LEU A 34 -1.66 12.26 8.44
N LEU A 35 -1.31 11.73 7.26
CA LEU A 35 -1.53 10.31 6.96
C LEU A 35 -0.69 9.41 7.87
N SER A 36 0.55 9.81 8.17
CA SER A 36 1.40 9.09 9.11
C SER A 36 0.81 9.06 10.53
N LEU A 37 0.24 10.18 10.99
CA LEU A 37 -0.46 10.22 12.27
C LEU A 37 -1.72 9.37 12.25
N ALA A 38 -2.54 9.50 11.20
CA ALA A 38 -3.78 8.76 11.06
C ALA A 38 -3.54 7.25 11.05
N THR A 39 -2.57 6.77 10.27
CA THR A 39 -2.19 5.36 10.22
C THR A 39 -1.60 4.87 11.55
N TRP A 40 -0.78 5.67 12.23
CA TRP A 40 -0.30 5.35 13.57
C TRP A 40 -1.46 5.20 14.57
N THR A 41 -2.43 6.10 14.51
CA THR A 41 -3.62 6.05 15.36
C THR A 41 -4.51 4.87 15.04
N GLN A 42 -4.67 4.50 13.76
CA GLN A 42 -5.36 3.27 13.35
C GLN A 42 -4.66 2.04 13.94
N CYS A 43 -3.33 1.97 13.90
CA CYS A 43 -2.59 0.89 14.53
C CYS A 43 -2.82 0.81 16.05
N MET A 44 -2.93 1.95 16.74
CA MET A 44 -3.23 1.98 18.18
C MET A 44 -4.69 1.59 18.47
N TYR A 45 -5.63 2.02 17.64
CA TYR A 45 -7.04 1.70 17.76
C TYR A 45 -7.30 0.20 17.55
N TYR A 46 -6.87 -0.35 16.41
CA TYR A 46 -7.10 -1.76 16.06
C TYR A 46 -6.18 -2.72 16.81
N GLY A 47 -4.92 -2.34 17.07
CA GLY A 47 -3.94 -3.21 17.73
C GLY A 47 -4.08 -3.23 19.26
N LYS A 48 -4.19 -2.06 19.90
CA LYS A 48 -4.25 -1.94 21.36
C LYS A 48 -5.66 -1.71 21.92
N LYS A 49 -6.69 -1.74 21.07
CA LYS A 49 -8.12 -1.52 21.42
C LYS A 49 -8.35 -0.23 22.21
N TRP A 50 -7.65 0.86 21.84
CA TRP A 50 -7.88 2.15 22.48
C TRP A 50 -9.27 2.69 22.12
N PRO A 51 -9.99 3.34 23.06
CA PRO A 51 -11.26 3.97 22.75
C PRO A 51 -11.05 5.16 21.80
N VAL A 52 -11.96 5.34 20.83
CA VAL A 52 -11.89 6.37 19.77
C VAL A 52 -11.62 7.77 20.34
N LYS A 53 -12.21 8.10 21.50
CA LYS A 53 -12.00 9.37 22.19
C LYS A 53 -10.54 9.62 22.56
N LYS A 54 -9.84 8.60 23.09
CA LYS A 54 -8.40 8.72 23.44
C LYS A 54 -7.56 8.91 22.18
N CYS A 55 -7.85 8.14 21.13
CA CYS A 55 -7.19 8.28 19.83
C CYS A 55 -7.33 9.69 19.25
N LEU A 56 -8.54 10.24 19.23
CA LEU A 56 -8.81 11.56 18.68
C LEU A 56 -8.10 12.68 19.48
N ILE A 57 -8.13 12.59 20.82
CA ILE A 57 -7.42 13.54 21.69
C ILE A 57 -5.91 13.46 21.46
N THR A 58 -5.33 12.26 21.39
CA THR A 58 -3.90 12.09 21.14
C THR A 58 -3.47 12.65 19.78
N VAL A 59 -4.26 12.41 18.72
CA VAL A 59 -3.99 13.00 17.39
C VAL A 59 -4.04 14.51 17.46
N PHE A 60 -5.07 15.08 18.08
CA PHE A 60 -5.21 16.53 18.19
C PHE A 60 -4.01 17.16 18.92
N ILE A 61 -3.58 16.57 20.05
CA ILE A 61 -2.41 17.01 20.79
C ILE A 61 -1.14 16.91 19.93
N LEU A 62 -0.94 15.80 19.22
CA LEU A 62 0.23 15.63 18.35
C LEU A 62 0.23 16.62 17.18
N CYS A 63 -0.92 16.85 16.55
CA CYS A 63 -1.06 17.87 15.50
C CYS A 63 -0.77 19.28 16.05
N ALA A 64 -1.25 19.62 17.24
CA ALA A 64 -0.97 20.91 17.88
C ALA A 64 0.53 21.06 18.20
N VAL A 65 1.18 20.00 18.69
CA VAL A 65 2.62 19.99 18.97
C VAL A 65 3.43 20.12 17.68
N PHE A 66 3.16 19.30 16.66
CA PHE A 66 3.89 19.37 15.40
C PHE A 66 3.66 20.69 14.67
N GLY A 67 2.42 21.20 14.63
CA GLY A 67 2.10 22.50 14.05
C GLY A 67 2.77 23.65 14.81
N GLY A 68 2.79 23.59 16.15
CA GLY A 68 3.46 24.57 16.99
C GLY A 68 4.98 24.58 16.80
N VAL A 69 5.61 23.40 16.79
CA VAL A 69 7.05 23.24 16.52
C VAL A 69 7.38 23.73 15.13
N GLN A 70 6.59 23.38 14.11
CA GLN A 70 6.78 23.85 12.75
C GLN A 70 6.66 25.37 12.65
N ALA A 71 5.64 25.97 13.27
CA ALA A 71 5.47 27.43 13.28
C ALA A 71 6.64 28.14 13.97
N ALA A 72 7.12 27.62 15.09
CA ALA A 72 8.30 28.15 15.78
C ALA A 72 9.57 28.07 14.91
N LEU A 73 9.78 26.93 14.24
CA LEU A 73 10.90 26.74 13.31
C LEU A 73 10.80 27.66 12.10
N ILE A 74 9.61 27.88 11.54
CA ILE A 74 9.41 28.83 10.43
C ILE A 74 9.81 30.24 10.86
N PHE A 75 9.37 30.68 12.04
CA PHE A 75 9.73 32.00 12.55
C PHE A 75 11.25 32.12 12.77
N LEU A 76 11.87 31.09 13.36
CA LEU A 76 13.31 31.04 13.61
C LEU A 76 14.14 31.01 12.32
N LEU A 77 13.70 30.29 11.29
CA LEU A 77 14.40 30.26 10.01
C LEU A 77 14.16 31.52 9.18
N ARG A 78 13.00 32.17 9.31
CA ARG A 78 12.75 33.47 8.67
C ARG A 78 13.66 34.55 9.23
N ILE A 79 13.89 34.59 10.55
CA ILE A 79 14.86 35.52 11.14
C ILE A 79 16.28 35.20 10.67
N ALA A 80 16.66 33.91 10.61
CA ALA A 80 17.97 33.51 10.08
C ALA A 80 18.18 33.90 8.60
N LYS A 81 17.13 33.76 7.77
CA LYS A 81 17.12 34.17 6.36
C LYS A 81 17.28 35.69 6.20
N HIS A 82 16.65 36.48 7.07
CA HIS A 82 16.82 37.93 7.08
C HIS A 82 18.25 38.36 7.47
N HIS A 83 18.97 37.52 8.21
CA HIS A 83 20.38 37.72 8.52
C HIS A 83 21.34 37.15 7.46
N GLU A 84 20.84 36.76 6.27
CA GLU A 84 21.62 36.15 5.17
C GLU A 84 22.32 34.82 5.56
N VAL A 85 21.88 34.17 6.66
CA VAL A 85 22.48 32.92 7.13
C VAL A 85 21.71 31.73 6.55
N GLN A 86 22.29 31.11 5.52
CA GLN A 86 21.66 30.02 4.76
C GLN A 86 21.81 28.63 5.41
N TRP A 87 22.83 28.43 6.26
CA TRP A 87 23.18 27.11 6.82
C TRP A 87 22.05 26.41 7.62
N PRO A 88 21.23 27.11 8.43
CA PRO A 88 20.10 26.49 9.14
C PRO A 88 19.07 25.88 8.20
N ILE A 89 18.81 26.50 7.05
CA ILE A 89 17.85 26.02 6.05
C ILE A 89 18.38 24.73 5.42
N THR A 90 19.66 24.72 5.03
CA THR A 90 20.33 23.55 4.46
C THR A 90 20.38 22.38 5.46
N MET A 91 20.66 22.64 6.74
CA MET A 91 20.63 21.61 7.78
C MET A 91 19.26 20.95 7.91
N MET A 92 18.18 21.74 7.87
CA MET A 92 16.81 21.22 7.98
C MET A 92 16.46 20.35 6.77
N ALA A 93 16.92 20.75 5.59
CA ALA A 93 16.76 19.99 4.36
C ALA A 93 17.51 18.64 4.44
N ILE A 94 18.77 18.63 4.89
CA ILE A 94 19.57 17.41 5.09
C ILE A 94 18.94 16.51 6.15
N LEU A 95 18.53 17.07 7.29
CA LEU A 95 17.91 16.34 8.38
C LEU A 95 16.62 15.65 7.91
N SER A 96 15.82 16.37 7.12
CA SER A 96 14.61 15.83 6.50
C SER A 96 14.93 14.65 5.59
N ALA A 97 15.86 14.82 4.64
CA ALA A 97 16.27 13.76 3.72
C ALA A 97 16.76 12.52 4.47
N CYS A 98 17.59 12.69 5.50
CA CYS A 98 18.05 11.57 6.33
C CYS A 98 16.89 10.86 7.04
N LEU A 99 15.92 11.60 7.59
CA LEU A 99 14.75 11.03 8.26
C LEU A 99 13.82 10.28 7.29
N LEU A 100 13.63 10.82 6.08
CA LEU A 100 12.81 10.20 5.03
C LEU A 100 13.47 8.91 4.53
N VAL A 101 14.76 8.95 4.19
CA VAL A 101 15.54 7.77 3.82
C VAL A 101 15.55 6.73 4.95
N ALA A 102 15.69 7.14 6.21
CA ALA A 102 15.61 6.21 7.34
C ALA A 102 14.21 5.58 7.48
N GLY A 103 13.16 6.33 7.18
CA GLY A 103 11.78 5.85 7.11
C GLY A 103 11.60 4.78 6.03
N VAL A 104 12.15 5.04 4.83
CA VAL A 104 12.15 4.16 3.66
C VAL A 104 13.00 2.90 3.89
N LEU A 105 14.20 3.04 4.48
CA LEU A 105 15.10 1.92 4.74
C LEU A 105 14.46 0.85 5.63
N ARG A 106 13.56 1.27 6.54
CA ARG A 106 12.80 0.35 7.38
C ARG A 106 11.87 -0.55 6.55
N HIS A 107 11.30 -0.05 5.46
CA HIS A 107 10.53 -0.88 4.52
C HIS A 107 11.43 -1.88 3.79
N TYR A 108 12.63 -1.47 3.40
CA TYR A 108 13.60 -2.36 2.76
C TYR A 108 14.00 -3.51 3.68
N TRP A 109 14.21 -3.22 4.97
CA TRP A 109 14.50 -4.20 6.01
C TRP A 109 13.35 -5.19 6.22
N ASP A 110 12.11 -4.71 6.30
CA ASP A 110 10.92 -5.56 6.45
C ASP A 110 10.73 -6.48 5.23
N ILE A 111 10.97 -5.98 4.01
CA ILE A 111 10.92 -6.80 2.78
C ILE A 111 12.02 -7.88 2.81
N TYR A 112 13.24 -7.51 3.21
CA TYR A 112 14.39 -8.40 3.26
C TYR A 112 14.17 -9.55 4.24
N ILE A 113 13.65 -9.27 5.43
CA ILE A 113 13.43 -10.29 6.48
C ILE A 113 12.22 -11.14 6.19
N HIS A 114 11.08 -10.54 5.86
CA HIS A 114 9.84 -11.31 5.80
C HIS A 114 9.69 -12.09 4.48
N ARG A 115 10.46 -11.80 3.42
CA ARG A 115 10.40 -12.45 2.09
C ARG A 115 8.99 -12.63 1.50
N THR A 116 7.99 -11.92 2.04
CA THR A 116 6.63 -11.88 1.55
C THR A 116 6.19 -10.42 1.49
N VAL A 117 5.67 -10.01 0.34
CA VAL A 117 5.20 -8.65 0.02
C VAL A 117 3.85 -8.30 0.66
N ARG A 118 3.32 -9.12 1.58
CA ARG A 118 1.97 -8.95 2.14
C ARG A 118 1.80 -7.82 3.16
N GLY A 119 2.88 -7.16 3.58
CA GLY A 119 2.81 -6.14 4.64
C GLY A 119 2.79 -4.67 4.17
N ILE A 120 3.16 -4.40 2.91
CA ILE A 120 3.32 -3.04 2.40
C ILE A 120 2.25 -2.79 1.33
N SER A 121 1.44 -1.76 1.54
CA SER A 121 0.45 -1.35 0.54
C SER A 121 1.19 -0.77 -0.66
N PHE A 122 1.29 -1.53 -1.76
CA PHE A 122 1.85 -1.06 -3.03
C PHE A 122 1.21 0.26 -3.49
N LEU A 123 -0.06 0.49 -3.13
CA LEU A 123 -0.75 1.74 -3.39
C LEU A 123 -0.13 2.92 -2.63
N PHE A 124 0.25 2.73 -1.36
CA PHE A 124 0.92 3.77 -0.58
C PHE A 124 2.29 4.15 -1.17
N VAL A 125 3.08 3.13 -1.50
CA VAL A 125 4.39 3.27 -2.18
C VAL A 125 4.24 4.03 -3.50
N ALA A 126 3.23 3.68 -4.30
CA ALA A 126 2.98 4.31 -5.58
C ALA A 126 2.52 5.77 -5.43
N ILE A 127 1.69 6.09 -4.43
CA ILE A 127 1.24 7.46 -4.16
C ILE A 127 2.43 8.32 -3.72
N ASP A 128 3.30 7.81 -2.86
CA ASP A 128 4.48 8.56 -2.40
C ASP A 128 5.48 8.78 -3.53
N ALA A 129 5.78 7.73 -4.32
CA ALA A 129 6.61 7.83 -5.51
C ALA A 129 6.06 8.81 -6.56
N ALA A 130 4.73 8.83 -6.73
CA ALA A 130 4.07 9.79 -7.61
C ALA A 130 4.18 11.22 -7.06
N GLY A 131 4.03 11.41 -5.75
CA GLY A 131 4.23 12.69 -5.07
C GLY A 131 5.64 13.25 -5.31
N ASP A 132 6.67 12.43 -5.16
CA ASP A 132 8.06 12.83 -5.42
C ASP A 132 8.32 13.15 -6.88
N LEU A 133 7.74 12.36 -7.81
CA LEU A 133 7.82 12.64 -9.23
C LEU A 133 7.17 13.98 -9.59
N PHE A 134 5.95 14.24 -9.11
CA PHE A 134 5.27 15.52 -9.35
C PHE A 134 6.01 16.69 -8.70
N SER A 135 6.60 16.47 -7.53
CA SER A 135 7.44 17.47 -6.85
C SER A 135 8.69 17.80 -7.67
N LEU A 136 9.37 16.79 -8.21
CA LEU A 136 10.54 16.98 -9.06
C LEU A 136 10.18 17.72 -10.36
N VAL A 137 9.07 17.34 -11.02
CA VAL A 137 8.57 18.04 -12.20
C VAL A 137 8.23 19.50 -11.85
N SER A 138 7.59 19.76 -10.72
CA SER A 138 7.25 21.11 -10.27
C SER A 138 8.49 22.01 -10.11
N ILE A 139 9.60 21.46 -9.59
CA ILE A 139 10.88 22.18 -9.45
C ILE A 139 11.53 22.43 -10.81
N LEU A 140 11.48 21.46 -11.74
CA LEU A 140 12.06 21.61 -13.09
C LEU A 140 11.38 22.71 -13.91
N TYR A 141 10.09 22.95 -13.68
CA TYR A 141 9.32 24.02 -14.34
C TYR A 141 9.41 25.37 -13.62
N GLN A 142 10.08 25.44 -12.48
CA GLN A 142 10.25 26.68 -11.73
C GLN A 142 11.38 27.53 -12.36
N PRO A 143 11.23 28.87 -12.47
CA PRO A 143 12.25 29.73 -13.10
C PRO A 143 13.59 29.78 -12.36
N THR A 144 13.61 29.37 -11.08
CA THR A 144 14.82 29.20 -10.27
C THR A 144 15.01 27.72 -9.97
N LEU A 145 16.08 27.13 -10.50
CA LEU A 145 16.41 25.73 -10.24
C LEU A 145 17.02 25.60 -8.83
N ASP A 146 16.25 25.05 -7.89
CA ASP A 146 16.79 24.71 -6.57
C ASP A 146 17.39 23.29 -6.59
N ILE A 147 18.72 23.25 -6.51
CA ILE A 147 19.52 22.02 -6.49
C ILE A 147 19.23 21.21 -5.23
N LEU A 148 18.92 21.88 -4.11
CA LEU A 148 18.70 21.21 -2.83
C LEU A 148 17.37 20.47 -2.83
N GLY A 149 16.30 21.10 -3.31
CA GLY A 149 15.01 20.45 -3.54
C GLY A 149 15.13 19.29 -4.53
N MET A 150 15.84 19.48 -5.64
CA MET A 150 16.07 18.42 -6.64
C MET A 150 16.81 17.22 -6.05
N ALA A 151 17.82 17.45 -5.20
CA ALA A 151 18.55 16.37 -4.54
C ALA A 151 17.68 15.58 -3.58
N ILE A 152 16.84 16.25 -2.78
CA ILE A 152 15.96 15.62 -1.80
C ILE A 152 14.92 14.75 -2.51
N TYR A 153 14.06 15.36 -3.34
CA TYR A 153 12.99 14.62 -4.03
C TYR A 153 13.53 13.62 -5.04
N GLY A 154 14.66 13.91 -5.69
CA GLY A 154 15.31 12.98 -6.60
C GLY A 154 15.85 11.73 -5.88
N SER A 155 16.46 11.91 -4.71
CA SER A 155 16.93 10.78 -3.90
C SER A 155 15.77 9.93 -3.37
N GLU A 156 14.69 10.56 -2.90
CA GLU A 156 13.50 9.87 -2.39
C GLU A 156 12.80 9.08 -3.49
N LEU A 157 12.60 9.69 -4.66
CA LEU A 157 12.07 9.01 -5.83
C LEU A 157 12.91 7.78 -6.20
N ALA A 158 14.25 7.88 -6.16
CA ALA A 158 15.13 6.75 -6.46
C ALA A 158 14.94 5.59 -5.46
N PHE A 159 14.84 5.89 -4.16
CA PHE A 159 14.58 4.89 -3.13
C PHE A 159 13.20 4.24 -3.30
N TRP A 160 12.18 5.04 -3.62
CA TRP A 160 10.83 4.53 -3.85
C TRP A 160 10.73 3.68 -5.12
N LEU A 161 11.36 4.09 -6.21
CA LEU A 161 11.48 3.28 -7.43
C LEU A 161 12.22 1.97 -7.15
N GLY A 162 13.26 2.00 -6.31
CA GLY A 162 13.95 0.80 -5.86
C GLY A 162 13.02 -0.19 -5.14
N ILE A 163 12.19 0.29 -4.22
CA ILE A 163 11.19 -0.54 -3.52
C ILE A 163 10.13 -1.07 -4.50
N CYS A 164 9.60 -0.22 -5.38
CA CYS A 164 8.65 -0.59 -6.41
C CYS A 164 9.23 -1.70 -7.31
N ALA A 165 10.47 -1.56 -7.75
CA ALA A 165 11.16 -2.54 -8.57
C ALA A 165 11.33 -3.86 -7.80
N CYS A 166 11.87 -3.84 -6.58
CA CYS A 166 12.03 -5.05 -5.76
C CYS A 166 10.69 -5.77 -5.51
N GLY A 167 9.65 -5.02 -5.14
CA GLY A 167 8.32 -5.55 -4.91
C GLY A 167 7.67 -6.10 -6.18
N PHE A 168 7.84 -5.41 -7.33
CA PHE A 168 7.40 -5.90 -8.63
C PHE A 168 8.13 -7.18 -9.01
N PHE A 169 9.46 -7.23 -8.99
CA PHE A 169 10.22 -8.43 -9.34
C PHE A 169 9.84 -9.65 -8.47
N MET A 170 9.66 -9.46 -7.16
CA MET A 170 9.28 -10.53 -6.26
C MET A 170 7.83 -11.02 -6.45
N ASN A 171 6.89 -10.12 -6.79
CA ASN A 171 5.48 -10.47 -7.01
C ASN A 171 5.18 -10.92 -8.46
N PHE A 172 5.97 -10.44 -9.42
CA PHE A 172 5.86 -10.76 -10.84
C PHE A 172 6.30 -12.21 -11.13
N SER A 173 7.33 -12.71 -10.44
CA SER A 173 7.77 -14.11 -10.56
C SER A 173 6.66 -15.15 -10.25
N PRO A 174 5.93 -15.09 -9.13
CA PRO A 174 4.80 -15.99 -8.88
C PRO A 174 3.60 -15.72 -9.79
N TRP A 175 3.35 -14.47 -10.21
CA TRP A 175 2.28 -14.14 -11.16
C TRP A 175 2.54 -14.72 -12.55
N ILE A 176 3.76 -14.59 -13.08
CA ILE A 176 4.18 -15.26 -14.32
C ILE A 176 4.10 -16.77 -14.16
N LYS A 177 4.59 -17.35 -13.05
CA LYS A 177 4.48 -18.80 -12.84
C LYS A 177 3.04 -19.29 -12.74
N LYS A 178 2.10 -18.46 -12.29
CA LYS A 178 0.66 -18.77 -12.27
C LYS A 178 0.05 -18.63 -13.67
N LYS A 179 0.43 -17.59 -14.41
CA LYS A 179 -0.04 -17.34 -15.79
C LYS A 179 0.52 -18.38 -16.77
N ALA A 180 1.79 -18.74 -16.65
CA ALA A 180 2.44 -19.81 -17.40
C ALA A 180 1.84 -21.17 -17.08
N ARG A 181 1.49 -21.46 -15.82
CA ARG A 181 0.76 -22.69 -15.46
C ARG A 181 -0.67 -22.70 -15.99
N ALA A 182 -1.37 -21.56 -15.97
CA ALA A 182 -2.70 -21.44 -16.57
C ALA A 182 -2.66 -21.56 -18.10
N TRP A 183 -1.59 -21.10 -18.75
CA TRP A 183 -1.38 -21.26 -20.19
C TRP A 183 -0.96 -22.70 -20.54
N GLY A 184 -0.14 -23.34 -19.72
CA GLY A 184 0.22 -24.75 -19.86
C GLY A 184 -0.98 -25.69 -19.73
N TYR A 185 -1.84 -25.46 -18.72
CA TYR A 185 -3.08 -26.24 -18.55
C TYR A 185 -4.03 -26.08 -19.74
N ARG A 186 -4.16 -24.84 -20.27
CA ARG A 186 -5.02 -24.54 -21.41
C ARG A 186 -4.48 -25.14 -22.72
N ALA A 187 -3.16 -25.17 -22.90
CA ALA A 187 -2.53 -25.83 -24.05
C ALA A 187 -2.65 -27.36 -23.99
N GLU A 188 -2.57 -27.97 -22.79
CA GLU A 188 -2.82 -29.41 -22.61
C GLU A 188 -4.29 -29.79 -22.81
N GLU A 189 -5.24 -28.92 -22.47
CA GLU A 189 -6.68 -29.09 -22.73
C GLU A 189 -7.01 -29.01 -24.23
N GLU A 190 -6.42 -28.05 -24.97
CA GLU A 190 -6.56 -27.94 -26.43
C GLU A 190 -5.96 -29.17 -27.14
N SER A 191 -4.75 -29.61 -26.76
CA SER A 191 -4.12 -30.79 -27.38
C SER A 191 -4.87 -32.10 -27.10
N ARG A 192 -5.46 -32.26 -25.90
CA ARG A 192 -6.25 -33.44 -25.54
C ARG A 192 -7.64 -33.45 -26.19
N SER A 193 -8.13 -32.29 -26.62
CA SER A 193 -9.38 -32.16 -27.38
C SER A 193 -9.19 -32.49 -28.87
N GLU A 194 -8.02 -32.16 -29.43
CA GLU A 194 -7.68 -32.50 -30.83
C GLU A 194 -7.30 -33.98 -31.03
N GLU A 195 -6.69 -34.64 -30.04
CA GLU A 195 -6.29 -36.05 -30.15
C GLU A 195 -7.46 -37.03 -30.01
N ASN A 196 -8.65 -36.56 -29.58
CA ASN A 196 -9.84 -37.38 -29.32
C ASN A 196 -10.96 -37.25 -30.37
N GLU A 197 -10.71 -36.67 -31.55
CA GLU A 197 -11.64 -36.74 -32.68
C GLU A 197 -11.31 -37.88 -33.67
N PRO A 198 -11.87 -39.10 -33.51
CA PRO A 198 -12.01 -40.01 -34.63
C PRO A 198 -13.26 -39.65 -35.44
N ALA A 199 -13.07 -39.46 -36.75
CA ALA A 199 -14.16 -39.29 -37.70
C ALA A 199 -15.09 -40.52 -37.69
N THR A 200 -16.27 -40.43 -37.08
CA THR A 200 -17.37 -41.36 -37.35
C THR A 200 -18.73 -40.68 -37.18
N GLN A 201 -19.60 -40.91 -38.17
CA GLN A 201 -20.91 -40.32 -38.37
C GLN A 201 -21.96 -40.82 -37.35
N GLN A 202 -22.74 -39.87 -36.78
CA GLN A 202 -24.12 -39.97 -36.22
C GLN A 202 -24.40 -40.79 -34.93
N PRO A 203 -25.48 -40.51 -34.16
CA PRO A 203 -26.32 -39.30 -34.03
C PRO A 203 -26.31 -38.69 -32.61
N GLN A 204 -26.67 -37.41 -32.56
CA GLN A 204 -26.90 -36.55 -31.40
C GLN A 204 -27.59 -37.24 -30.19
N GLN A 205 -26.84 -37.48 -29.11
CA GLN A 205 -27.41 -37.60 -27.76
C GLN A 205 -27.08 -36.32 -26.99
N ILE A 206 -28.10 -35.47 -26.85
CA ILE A 206 -28.06 -34.26 -26.04
C ILE A 206 -27.89 -34.68 -24.58
N TYR A 207 -26.66 -34.68 -24.08
CA TYR A 207 -26.43 -34.65 -22.64
C TYR A 207 -26.72 -33.22 -22.19
N LEU A 208 -27.89 -33.02 -21.57
CA LEU A 208 -28.17 -31.84 -20.77
C LEU A 208 -27.14 -31.81 -19.65
N GLN A 209 -26.09 -31.02 -19.83
CA GLN A 209 -25.15 -30.70 -18.78
C GLN A 209 -25.90 -29.83 -17.76
N GLU A 210 -26.36 -30.47 -16.68
CA GLU A 210 -26.91 -29.79 -15.51
C GLU A 210 -25.82 -28.87 -14.94
N VAL A 211 -25.93 -27.59 -15.29
CA VAL A 211 -25.27 -26.52 -14.55
C VAL A 211 -25.83 -26.54 -13.13
N PRO A 212 -25.00 -26.49 -12.06
CA PRO A 212 -25.53 -26.25 -10.73
C PRO A 212 -26.13 -24.84 -10.71
N SER A 213 -27.45 -24.82 -10.83
CA SER A 213 -28.30 -23.64 -10.73
C SER A 213 -28.06 -22.95 -9.39
N SER A 214 -27.77 -21.66 -9.47
CA SER A 214 -27.77 -20.75 -8.32
C SER A 214 -29.14 -20.73 -7.66
N THR A 215 -29.24 -21.28 -6.45
CA THR A 215 -30.37 -21.16 -5.52
C THR A 215 -29.89 -21.77 -4.19
N SER A 216 -30.11 -21.25 -3.00
CA SER A 216 -30.86 -20.10 -2.53
C SER A 216 -30.39 -19.80 -1.10
N VAL A 217 -30.04 -18.54 -0.84
CA VAL A 217 -29.80 -18.01 0.50
C VAL A 217 -31.16 -17.81 1.18
N PHE A 218 -31.79 -18.89 1.67
CA PHE A 218 -32.88 -18.84 2.65
C PHE A 218 -33.08 -20.23 3.27
N GLN A 219 -32.32 -20.53 4.32
CA GLN A 219 -32.72 -21.55 5.29
C GLN A 219 -33.78 -20.92 6.20
N THR A 220 -35.03 -21.36 6.08
CA THR A 220 -36.04 -21.16 7.12
C THR A 220 -36.35 -22.51 7.78
N ALA A 221 -36.36 -22.47 9.11
CA ALA A 221 -36.67 -23.59 9.98
C ALA A 221 -38.19 -23.80 10.05
N SER A 222 -38.67 -25.03 9.84
CA SER A 222 -39.85 -25.62 10.50
C SER A 222 -40.16 -27.00 9.91
N GLY A 223 -40.58 -27.95 10.77
CA GLY A 223 -41.40 -29.10 10.36
C GLY A 223 -40.68 -30.45 10.29
N THR A 224 -40.30 -31.07 11.42
CA THR A 224 -41.08 -32.14 12.10
C THR A 224 -40.90 -33.53 11.47
N THR A 225 -40.09 -34.33 12.18
CA THR A 225 -40.17 -35.80 12.35
C THR A 225 -40.84 -36.62 11.27
N ASP A 226 -40.07 -37.52 10.65
CA ASP A 226 -40.53 -38.90 10.64
C ASP A 226 -39.40 -39.89 10.91
N THR A 227 -39.70 -40.72 11.90
CA THR A 227 -38.85 -41.69 12.55
C THR A 227 -39.05 -43.06 11.91
N LEU A 228 -37.98 -43.86 11.89
CA LEU A 228 -37.97 -45.33 11.87
C LEU A 228 -38.37 -46.01 10.56
N ARG A 229 -37.50 -46.89 10.04
CA ARG A 229 -37.49 -48.31 10.44
C ARG A 229 -36.36 -49.09 9.75
N ARG A 230 -35.39 -49.48 10.58
CA ARG A 230 -34.44 -50.57 10.36
C ARG A 230 -35.16 -51.92 10.49
N ARG A 231 -34.89 -52.90 9.62
CA ARG A 231 -34.86 -54.32 9.98
C ARG A 231 -34.12 -55.16 8.94
N ASP A 232 -33.01 -55.73 9.41
CA ASP A 232 -32.27 -56.85 8.85
C ASP A 232 -33.13 -58.12 8.90
N THR A 233 -33.09 -58.95 7.85
CA THR A 233 -33.20 -60.42 7.93
C THR A 233 -32.55 -61.08 6.71
N VAL A 234 -31.44 -61.75 6.96
CA VAL A 234 -30.87 -62.83 6.14
C VAL A 234 -31.56 -64.13 6.54
N VAL A 235 -31.95 -64.99 5.58
CA VAL A 235 -31.71 -66.45 5.53
C VAL A 235 -32.28 -67.00 4.21
N GLN A 236 -31.48 -67.87 3.61
CA GLN A 236 -31.62 -68.54 2.32
C GLN A 236 -32.17 -69.97 2.54
N GLU A 237 -33.14 -70.39 1.73
CA GLU A 237 -33.75 -71.75 1.62
C GLU A 237 -32.77 -72.79 1.03
N PRO A 238 -33.13 -74.10 0.93
CA PRO A 238 -34.32 -74.82 1.43
C PRO A 238 -34.03 -75.92 2.46
#